data_AF-A0A4U0XN58-F1
#
_entry.id   AF-A0A4U0XN58-F1
#
_cell.length_a   1.000
_cell.length_b   1.000
_cell.length_c   1.000
_cell.angle_alpha   90.00
_cell.angle_beta   90.00
_cell.angle_gamma   90.00
#
_symmetry.space_group_name_H-M   'P 1'
#
loop_
_entity.id
_entity.type
_entity.pdbx_description
1 polymer ?
#
loop_
_entity_poly.entity_id
_entity_poly.type
_entity_poly.pdbx_seq_one_letter_code
_entity_poly.pdbx_strand_id
1 'polypeptide(L)'
;MGALSNPLYIHHLALTKYLDDPAFIAYLAYLEYFRSPEYLKFLLYPAPTLRALELLQQEQFRKDAVNPAVIDALSQQSFEAATAGL
;
A
#
# COMPACT_ATOMS: atom_id res chain seq x y z
N MET A 1 -0.17 -11.84 5.79
CA MET A 1 0.00 -11.15 4.50
C MET A 1 -1.10 -10.10 4.35
N GLY A 2 -1.04 -9.01 5.14
CA GLY A 2 -2.08 -7.96 5.17
C GLY A 2 -1.60 -6.67 5.84
N ALA A 3 -0.27 -6.50 5.94
CA ALA A 3 0.32 -5.32 6.56
C ALA A 3 0.27 -4.11 5.61
N LEU A 4 0.43 -4.34 4.29
CA LEU A 4 0.35 -3.28 3.27
C LEU A 4 -1.08 -2.73 3.07
N SER A 5 -2.11 -3.49 3.43
CA SER A 5 -3.49 -2.99 3.46
C SER A 5 -3.79 -2.15 4.71
N ASN A 6 -2.89 -2.12 5.71
CA ASN A 6 -3.09 -1.36 6.93
C ASN A 6 -2.46 0.03 6.80
N PRO A 7 -3.26 1.12 6.77
CA PRO A 7 -2.76 2.49 6.65
C PRO A 7 -1.79 2.87 7.79
N LEU A 8 -2.02 2.38 9.01
CA LEU A 8 -1.14 2.66 10.15
C LEU A 8 0.23 2.01 9.99
N TYR A 9 0.30 0.86 9.33
CA TYR A 9 1.57 0.20 9.03
C TYR A 9 2.35 0.98 7.98
N ILE A 10 1.68 1.48 6.93
CA ILE A 10 2.30 2.37 5.94
C ILE A 10 2.82 3.64 6.60
N HIS A 11 2.04 4.25 7.49
CA HIS A 11 2.48 5.43 8.25
C HIS A 11 3.74 5.15 9.07
N HIS A 12 3.77 4.01 9.77
CA HIS A 12 4.95 3.59 10.53
C HIS A 12 6.19 3.40 9.63
N LEU A 13 6.03 2.78 8.46
CA LEU A 13 7.12 2.62 7.49
C LEU A 13 7.63 3.97 6.96
N ALA A 14 6.73 4.93 6.74
CA ALA A 14 7.08 6.27 6.33
C ALA A 14 7.88 7.02 7.42
N LEU A 15 7.40 6.96 8.67
CA LEU A 15 8.08 7.59 9.82
C LEU A 15 9.47 7.01 10.09
N THR A 16 9.64 5.71 9.86
CA THR A 16 10.92 5.00 10.04
C THR A 16 11.86 5.13 8.82
N LYS A 17 11.45 5.90 7.79
CA LYS A 17 12.19 6.10 6.53
C LYS A 17 12.48 4.82 5.75
N TYR A 18 11.77 3.74 6.02
CA TYR A 18 11.88 2.51 5.23
C TYR A 18 11.39 2.72 3.80
N LEU A 19 10.41 3.61 3.58
CA LEU A 19 9.91 3.94 2.24
C LEU A 19 10.92 4.74 1.38
N ASP A 20 11.99 5.27 1.99
CA ASP A 20 13.07 5.96 1.29
C ASP A 20 14.26 5.03 0.99
N ASP A 21 14.29 3.83 1.56
CA ASP A 21 15.38 2.87 1.34
C ASP A 21 15.27 2.24 -0.06
N PRO A 22 16.30 2.38 -0.93
CA PRO A 22 16.30 1.77 -2.26
C PRO A 22 16.13 0.25 -2.22
N ALA A 23 16.60 -0.43 -1.18
CA ALA A 23 16.39 -1.87 -1.02
C ALA A 23 14.91 -2.20 -0.78
N PHE A 24 14.22 -1.36 0.01
CA PHE A 24 12.79 -1.51 0.27
C PHE A 24 11.96 -1.12 -0.96
N ILE A 25 12.36 -0.10 -1.71
CA ILE A 25 11.72 0.26 -2.99
C ILE A 25 11.83 -0.91 -3.98
N ALA A 26 12.99 -1.56 -4.07
CA ALA A 26 13.15 -2.77 -4.88
C ALA A 26 12.25 -3.92 -4.39
N TYR A 27 12.05 -4.05 -3.08
CA TYR A 27 11.11 -5.01 -2.51
C TYR A 27 9.64 -4.69 -2.87
N LEU A 28 9.24 -3.42 -2.83
CA LEU A 28 7.91 -2.98 -3.30
C LEU A 28 7.71 -3.28 -4.78
N ALA A 29 8.73 -3.05 -5.61
CA ALA A 29 8.70 -3.41 -7.03
C ALA A 29 8.58 -4.92 -7.23
N TYR A 30 9.28 -5.73 -6.42
CA TYR A 30 9.12 -7.17 -6.44
C TYR A 30 7.67 -7.57 -6.15
N LEU A 31 7.05 -6.98 -5.12
CA LEU A 31 5.67 -7.27 -4.72
C LEU A 31 4.61 -7.00 -5.81
N GLU A 32 4.91 -6.27 -6.89
CA GLU A 32 4.00 -6.13 -8.04
C GLU A 32 3.65 -7.47 -8.71
N TYR A 33 4.44 -8.54 -8.49
CA TYR A 33 4.08 -9.88 -8.98
C TYR A 33 2.71 -10.35 -8.45
N PHE A 34 2.28 -9.85 -7.28
CA PHE A 34 0.97 -10.16 -6.71
C PHE A 34 -0.21 -9.66 -7.57
N ARG A 35 0.03 -8.73 -8.49
CA ARG A 35 -0.97 -8.23 -9.45
C ARG A 35 -1.39 -9.29 -10.46
N SER A 36 -0.54 -10.29 -10.71
CA SER A 36 -0.89 -11.40 -11.58
C SER A 36 -2.04 -12.23 -10.97
N PRO A 37 -3.04 -12.62 -11.78
CA PRO A 37 -4.25 -13.28 -11.29
C PRO A 37 -3.96 -14.61 -10.56
N GLU A 38 -2.85 -15.24 -10.87
CA GLU A 38 -2.38 -16.47 -10.21
C GLU A 38 -2.02 -16.26 -8.74
N TYR A 39 -1.59 -15.05 -8.35
CA TYR A 39 -1.18 -14.73 -6.98
C TYR A 39 -2.22 -13.92 -6.20
N LEU A 40 -3.18 -13.27 -6.88
CA LEU A 40 -4.27 -12.52 -6.23
C LEU A 40 -5.06 -13.37 -5.23
N LYS A 41 -5.21 -14.66 -5.49
CA LYS A 41 -5.92 -15.61 -4.60
C LYS A 41 -5.27 -15.78 -3.22
N PHE A 42 -4.01 -15.39 -3.05
CA PHE A 42 -3.31 -15.44 -1.77
C PHE A 42 -3.47 -14.15 -0.94
N LEU A 43 -4.07 -13.10 -1.53
CA LEU A 43 -4.36 -11.86 -0.83
C LEU A 43 -5.71 -11.96 -0.15
N LEU A 44 -5.75 -11.62 1.14
CA LEU A 44 -7.01 -11.54 1.89
C LEU A 44 -7.92 -10.42 1.35
N TYR A 45 -7.30 -9.31 0.92
CA TYR A 45 -7.99 -8.16 0.32
C TYR A 45 -7.22 -7.66 -0.90
N PRO A 46 -7.44 -8.23 -2.09
CA PRO A 46 -6.64 -7.92 -3.28
C PRO A 46 -6.76 -6.47 -3.72
N ALA A 47 -7.98 -5.91 -3.79
CA ALA A 47 -8.22 -4.55 -4.25
C ALA A 47 -7.50 -3.46 -3.43
N PRO A 48 -7.66 -3.37 -2.09
CA PRO A 48 -6.98 -2.35 -1.30
C PRO A 48 -5.46 -2.61 -1.22
N THR A 49 -5.03 -3.87 -1.21
CA THR A 49 -3.59 -4.21 -1.17
C THR A 49 -2.88 -3.75 -2.44
N LEU A 50 -3.45 -4.04 -3.61
CA LEU A 50 -2.87 -3.60 -4.89
C LEU A 50 -2.90 -2.09 -5.04
N ARG A 51 -3.97 -1.42 -4.58
CA ARG A 51 -4.05 0.04 -4.64
C ARG A 51 -3.01 0.71 -3.74
N ALA A 52 -2.84 0.21 -2.52
CA ALA A 52 -1.80 0.69 -1.62
C ALA A 52 -0.41 0.46 -2.23
N LEU A 53 -0.17 -0.70 -2.83
CA LEU A 53 1.08 -1.02 -3.52
C LEU A 53 1.35 -0.04 -4.68
N GLU A 54 0.34 0.24 -5.51
CA GLU A 54 0.45 1.17 -6.64
C GLU A 54 0.79 2.60 -6.18
N LEU A 55 0.17 3.07 -5.10
CA LEU A 55 0.49 4.37 -4.51
C LEU A 55 1.90 4.39 -3.94
N LEU A 56 2.33 3.31 -3.28
CA LEU A 56 3.70 3.18 -2.75
C LEU A 56 4.78 3.15 -3.84
N GLN A 57 4.45 2.84 -5.10
CA GLN A 57 5.40 3.00 -6.21
C GLN A 57 5.72 4.48 -6.51
N GLN A 58 4.79 5.38 -6.18
CA GLN A 58 4.96 6.81 -6.41
C GLN A 58 5.87 7.40 -5.32
N GLU A 59 7.02 7.92 -5.73
CA GLU A 59 7.98 8.55 -4.79
C GLU A 59 7.36 9.69 -4.00
N GLN A 60 6.51 10.50 -4.66
CA GLN A 60 5.81 11.60 -4.01
C GLN A 60 4.90 11.09 -2.88
N PHE A 61 4.15 10.02 -3.13
CA PHE A 61 3.30 9.40 -2.10
C PHE A 61 4.12 8.86 -0.93
N ARG A 62 5.28 8.22 -1.18
CA ARG A 62 6.16 7.73 -0.11
C ARG A 62 6.64 8.85 0.81
N LYS A 63 6.98 10.00 0.24
CA LYS A 63 7.37 11.21 0.98
C LYS A 63 6.21 11.79 1.77
N ASP A 64 5.03 11.83 1.15
CA ASP A 64 3.83 12.40 1.74
C ASP A 64 3.16 11.47 2.77
N ALA A 65 3.48 10.17 2.74
CA ALA A 65 2.94 9.16 3.65
C ALA A 65 3.34 9.38 5.12
N VAL A 66 4.30 10.26 5.42
CA VAL A 66 4.58 10.74 6.79
C VAL A 66 3.43 11.57 7.35
N ASN A 67 2.68 12.25 6.47
CA ASN A 67 1.56 13.08 6.87
C ASN A 67 0.33 12.21 7.19
N PRO A 68 -0.19 12.26 8.43
CA PRO A 68 -1.37 11.48 8.82
C PRO A 68 -2.59 11.75 7.94
N ALA A 69 -2.77 12.96 7.41
CA ALA A 69 -3.89 13.28 6.53
C ALA A 69 -3.89 12.45 5.23
N VAL A 70 -2.70 12.12 4.71
CA VAL A 70 -2.54 11.30 3.49
C VAL A 70 -2.92 9.85 3.78
N ILE A 71 -2.55 9.36 4.96
CA ILE A 71 -2.86 8.01 5.43
C ILE A 71 -4.35 7.86 5.72
N ASP A 72 -4.97 8.88 6.31
CA ASP A 72 -6.41 8.90 6.56
C ASP A 72 -7.20 8.90 5.25
N ALA A 73 -6.75 9.68 4.25
CA ALA A 73 -7.34 9.67 2.91
C ALA A 73 -7.20 8.29 2.24
N LEU A 74 -6.04 7.63 2.36
CA LEU A 74 -5.84 6.26 1.88
C LEU A 74 -6.82 5.28 2.55
N SER A 75 -7.01 5.40 3.87
CA SER A 75 -7.93 4.57 4.65
C SER A 75 -9.37 4.74 4.19
N GLN A 76 -9.83 5.98 4.01
CA GLN A 76 -11.16 6.31 3.51
C GLN A 76 -11.41 5.75 2.10
N GLN A 77 -10.46 5.96 1.19
CA GLN A 77 -10.57 5.43 -0.19
C GLN A 77 -10.55 3.90 -0.24
N SER A 78 -9.80 3.25 0.65
CA SER A 78 -9.73 1.79 0.73
C SER A 78 -11.04 1.19 1.23
N PHE A 79 -11.73 1.88 2.16
CA PHE A 79 -13.06 1.49 2.64
C PHE A 79 -14.15 1.67 1.57
N GLU A 80 -14.13 2.78 0.84
CA GLU A 80 -15.04 3.01 -0.29
C GLU A 80 -14.84 1.97 -1.41
N ALA A 81 -13.59 1.65 -1.76
CA ALA A 81 -13.30 0.63 -2.77
C ALA A 81 -13.70 -0.80 -2.34
N ALA A 82 -13.67 -1.10 -1.04
CA ALA A 82 -14.14 -2.38 -0.50
C ALA A 82 -15.67 -2.49 -0.48
N THR A 83 -16.39 -1.38 -0.35
CA THR A 83 -17.86 -1.35 -0.27
C THR A 83 -18.53 -1.17 -1.64
N ALA A 84 -17.84 -0.57 -2.62
CA ALA A 84 -18.32 -0.42 -4.00
C ALA A 84 -18.23 -1.72 -4.85
N GLY A 85 -17.73 -2.81 -4.28
CA GLY A 85 -17.60 -4.12 -4.92
C GLY A 85 -18.66 -5.16 -4.50
N LEU A 86 -19.73 -4.74 -3.81
CA LEU A 86 -20.91 -5.55 -3.47
C LEU A 86 -22.13 -5.04 -4.23
#